data_AF-A0A0G1QBS5-F1
#
_entry.id   AF-A0A0G1QBS5-F1
#
_cell.length_a   1.000
_cell.length_b   1.000
_cell.length_c   1.000
_cell.angle_alpha   90.00
_cell.angle_beta   90.00
_cell.angle_gamma   90.00
#
_symmetry.space_group_name_H-M   'P 1'
#
loop_
_entity.id
_entity.type
_entity.pdbx_description
1 polymer ?
#
loop_
_entity_poly.entity_id
_entity_poly.type
_entity_poly.pdbx_seq_one_letter_code
_entity_poly.pdbx_strand_id
1 'polypeptide(L)'
;MRFIHNLFEFNDAQPLPNNTYLFKTNPSGFASPNIERQQKQRRPRILLAEMLTFCLMKNHYHLLVRARSKEWLTLFMRRLNMGYANYFNLKYKRAGALFEGRYKCIAVDNDAHFIHLPFYIHCNPLDYFAPNWRERDVKDYKKAFAYLENYRWSSFPDYIGKKNFPSVTQRDLLLKFFDGPEQYKKSMTSWLKEMDSRDISQITLE
;
A
#
# COMPACT_ATOMS: atom_id res chain seq x y z
N MET A 1 8.93 -1.63 7.47
CA MET A 1 9.06 -2.80 6.56
C MET A 1 9.50 -2.32 5.18
N ARG A 2 10.44 -3.01 4.52
CA ARG A 2 11.06 -2.57 3.25
C ARG A 2 10.07 -2.46 2.08
N PHE A 3 9.02 -3.28 2.06
CA PHE A 3 8.02 -3.28 0.98
C PHE A 3 7.33 -1.93 0.78
N ILE A 4 6.87 -1.29 1.86
CA ILE A 4 6.22 0.02 1.79
C ILE A 4 7.18 1.12 1.33
N HIS A 5 8.45 1.03 1.73
CA HIS A 5 9.48 1.91 1.18
C HIS A 5 9.66 1.69 -0.33
N ASN A 6 9.58 0.45 -0.80
CA ASN A 6 9.61 0.14 -2.23
C ASN A 6 8.39 0.66 -3.00
N LEU A 7 7.21 0.73 -2.39
CA LEU A 7 6.06 1.44 -2.99
C LEU A 7 6.39 2.91 -3.29
N PHE A 8 7.18 3.56 -2.44
CA PHE A 8 7.62 4.94 -2.67
C PHE A 8 8.76 5.03 -3.69
N GLU A 9 9.83 4.26 -3.49
CA GLU A 9 11.07 4.41 -4.26
C GLU A 9 10.94 3.90 -5.70
N PHE A 10 10.15 2.85 -5.93
CA PHE A 10 9.97 2.31 -7.27
C PHE A 10 8.84 2.99 -8.07
N ASN A 11 8.09 3.90 -7.43
CA ASN A 11 7.07 4.71 -8.07
C ASN A 11 7.61 6.07 -8.54
N ASP A 12 8.65 6.02 -9.36
CA ASP A 12 9.23 7.17 -10.05
C ASP A 12 9.67 6.70 -11.44
N ALA A 13 9.30 7.40 -12.51
CA ALA A 13 9.63 7.01 -13.88
C ALA A 13 11.14 7.10 -14.11
N GLN A 14 11.75 8.12 -13.52
CA GLN A 14 13.18 8.29 -13.59
C GLN A 14 13.87 7.20 -12.75
N PRO A 15 14.99 6.63 -13.23
CA PRO A 15 15.77 5.69 -12.43
C PRO A 15 16.14 6.35 -11.11
N LEU A 16 16.16 5.55 -10.04
CA LEU A 16 16.85 5.96 -8.83
C LEU A 16 18.29 6.29 -9.27
N PRO A 17 18.81 7.50 -8.98
CA PRO A 17 20.22 7.74 -9.18
C PRO A 17 20.98 6.62 -8.48
N ASN A 18 22.08 6.16 -9.09
CA ASN A 18 23.03 5.23 -8.50
C ASN A 18 23.70 5.85 -7.26
N ASN A 19 22.93 6.30 -6.28
CA ASN A 19 23.38 6.26 -4.91
C ASN A 19 23.32 4.78 -4.55
N THR A 20 24.41 4.11 -4.84
CA THR A 20 24.98 2.99 -4.10
C THR A 20 24.89 3.25 -2.60
N TYR A 21 23.68 3.27 -2.06
CA TYR A 21 23.45 3.34 -0.63
C TYR A 21 23.71 1.95 -0.06
N LEU A 22 24.96 1.81 0.39
CA LEU A 22 25.27 1.27 1.71
C LEU A 22 24.93 -0.21 1.92
N PHE A 23 25.23 -1.05 0.94
CA PHE A 23 25.52 -2.46 1.20
C PHE A 23 26.99 -2.75 0.89
N LYS A 24 27.91 -1.93 1.44
CA LYS A 24 29.24 -2.45 1.75
C LYS A 24 29.05 -3.27 3.02
N THR A 25 29.01 -4.58 2.89
CA THR A 25 29.43 -5.47 3.98
C THR A 25 30.85 -5.08 4.33
N ASN A 26 31.07 -4.37 5.43
CA ASN A 26 32.41 -4.20 6.00
C ASN A 26 32.76 -5.52 6.69
N PRO A 27 33.71 -6.32 6.21
CA PRO A 27 34.12 -7.56 6.88
C PRO A 27 35.03 -7.29 8.08
N SER A 28 35.55 -6.06 8.19
CA SER A 28 36.53 -5.64 9.19
C SER A 28 35.99 -4.44 9.93
N GLY A 29 35.57 -4.63 11.18
CA GLY A 29 35.15 -3.54 12.05
C GLY A 29 36.31 -2.59 12.29
N PHE A 30 36.23 -1.37 11.75
CA PHE A 30 36.74 -0.12 12.32
C PHE A 30 36.28 1.04 11.42
N ALA A 31 35.82 2.12 12.06
CA ALA A 31 35.34 3.40 11.52
C ALA A 31 34.04 3.39 10.70
N SER A 32 32.94 3.82 11.32
CA SER A 32 31.82 4.47 10.61
C SER A 32 32.36 5.72 9.92
N PRO A 33 32.34 5.82 8.57
CA PRO A 33 32.53 7.11 7.95
C PRO A 33 31.34 7.96 8.36
N ASN A 34 31.59 9.19 8.81
CA ASN A 34 30.55 10.19 8.98
C ASN A 34 29.75 10.30 7.68
N ILE A 35 28.60 9.61 7.63
CA ILE A 35 27.60 9.81 6.59
C ILE A 35 26.95 11.13 6.97
N GLU A 36 27.58 12.23 6.55
CA GLU A 36 26.85 13.47 6.37
C GLU A 36 25.65 13.11 5.49
N ARG A 37 24.48 12.99 6.13
CA ARG A 37 23.19 13.03 5.44
C ARG A 37 23.10 14.43 4.87
N GLN A 38 23.82 14.70 3.78
CA GLN A 38 23.49 15.79 2.91
C GLN A 38 22.04 15.54 2.52
N GLN A 39 21.15 16.32 3.10
CA GLN A 39 19.76 16.43 2.69
C GLN A 39 19.77 17.08 1.32
N LYS A 40 20.27 16.36 0.29
CA LYS A 40 20.07 16.76 -1.09
C LYS A 40 18.55 16.80 -1.26
N GLN A 41 18.03 18.00 -1.48
CA GLN A 41 16.62 18.20 -1.78
C GLN A 41 16.24 17.21 -2.88
N ARG A 42 15.30 16.31 -2.55
CA ARG A 42 14.85 15.31 -3.52
C ARG A 42 14.20 16.07 -4.67
N ARG A 43 14.64 15.78 -5.90
CA ARG A 43 13.97 16.31 -7.10
C ARG A 43 12.48 15.93 -7.07
N PRO A 44 11.62 16.69 -7.78
CA PRO A 44 10.25 16.27 -8.05
C PRO A 44 10.23 14.86 -8.69
N ARG A 45 9.33 13.99 -8.22
CA ARG A 45 9.16 12.64 -8.77
C ARG A 45 8.16 12.65 -9.93
N ILE A 46 8.39 11.80 -10.92
CA ILE A 46 7.44 11.55 -11.98
C ILE A 46 6.74 10.22 -11.66
N LEU A 47 5.56 10.27 -11.04
CA LEU A 47 4.90 9.05 -10.56
C LEU A 47 4.51 8.14 -11.73
N LEU A 48 4.87 6.86 -11.63
CA LEU A 48 4.46 5.83 -12.60
C LEU A 48 2.97 5.50 -12.46
N ALA A 49 2.50 5.46 -11.21
CA ALA A 49 1.10 5.33 -10.86
C ALA A 49 0.81 6.16 -9.61
N GLU A 50 -0.31 6.87 -9.59
CA GLU A 50 -0.74 7.52 -8.36
C GLU A 50 -1.31 6.47 -7.42
N MET A 51 -0.71 6.35 -6.25
CA MET A 51 -1.11 5.38 -5.25
C MET A 51 -2.25 5.97 -4.42
N LEU A 52 -3.47 5.53 -4.66
CA LEU A 52 -4.63 6.05 -3.94
C LEU A 52 -4.75 5.38 -2.56
N THR A 53 -4.74 4.06 -2.54
CA THR A 53 -4.95 3.25 -1.32
C THR A 53 -4.03 2.04 -1.33
N PHE A 54 -3.53 1.62 -0.16
CA PHE A 54 -2.84 0.34 -0.05
C PHE A 54 -3.15 -0.38 1.27
N CYS A 55 -3.02 -1.70 1.23
CA CYS A 55 -2.91 -2.56 2.40
C CYS A 55 -1.88 -3.66 2.13
N LEU A 56 -0.95 -3.86 3.07
CA LEU A 56 0.02 -4.95 3.03
C LEU A 56 -0.36 -5.98 4.09
N MET A 57 -0.63 -7.19 3.65
CA MET A 57 -0.94 -8.36 4.47
C MET A 57 0.32 -9.21 4.69
N LYS A 58 0.23 -10.28 5.48
CA LYS A 58 1.39 -11.15 5.75
C LYS A 58 1.88 -11.89 4.50
N ASN A 59 0.96 -12.28 3.62
CA ASN A 59 1.22 -13.11 2.44
C ASN A 59 0.89 -12.43 1.09
N HIS A 60 0.19 -11.29 1.10
CA HIS A 60 -0.19 -10.57 -0.12
C HIS A 60 -0.32 -9.06 0.14
N TYR A 61 -0.66 -8.29 -0.90
CA TYR A 61 -0.91 -6.86 -0.78
C TYR A 61 -2.01 -6.43 -1.75
N HIS A 62 -2.70 -5.34 -1.41
CA HIS A 62 -3.75 -4.71 -2.21
C HIS A 62 -3.39 -3.26 -2.49
N LEU A 63 -3.54 -2.84 -3.75
CA LEU A 63 -3.24 -1.49 -4.21
C LEU A 63 -4.43 -0.97 -5.04
N LEU A 64 -4.92 0.22 -4.70
CA LEU A 64 -5.76 1.02 -5.59
C LEU A 64 -4.89 2.10 -6.21
N VAL A 65 -4.74 2.08 -7.52
CA VAL A 65 -3.84 2.96 -8.25
C VAL A 65 -4.55 3.63 -9.42
N ARG A 66 -4.22 4.90 -9.67
CA ARG A 66 -4.56 5.60 -10.90
C ARG A 66 -3.30 5.68 -11.77
N ALA A 67 -3.26 4.89 -12.84
CA ALA A 67 -2.14 4.87 -13.77
C ALA A 67 -2.43 5.72 -15.00
N ARG A 68 -1.41 6.38 -15.55
CA ARG A 68 -1.52 7.15 -16.80
C ARG A 68 -1.65 6.26 -18.03
N SER A 69 -1.00 5.09 -17.99
CA SER A 69 -1.02 4.11 -19.06
C SER A 69 -0.72 2.71 -18.51
N LYS A 70 -1.07 1.69 -19.30
CA LYS A 70 -0.79 0.29 -18.96
C LYS A 70 0.71 0.01 -18.89
N GLU A 71 1.50 0.65 -19.73
CA GLU A 71 2.97 0.51 -19.79
C GLU A 71 3.60 1.03 -18.50
N TRP A 72 3.13 2.18 -18.00
CA TRP A 72 3.63 2.78 -16.76
C TRP A 72 3.26 1.94 -15.54
N LEU A 73 2.03 1.44 -15.49
CA LEU A 73 1.60 0.51 -14.44
C LEU A 73 2.45 -0.78 -14.47
N THR A 74 2.66 -1.35 -15.66
CA THR A 74 3.49 -2.55 -15.84
C THR A 74 4.92 -2.31 -15.38
N LEU A 75 5.49 -1.14 -15.70
CA LEU A 75 6.82 -0.75 -15.27
C LEU A 75 6.90 -0.60 -13.74
N PHE A 76 5.91 0.03 -13.11
CA PHE A 76 5.81 0.15 -11.66
C PHE A 76 5.74 -1.22 -10.98
N MET A 77 4.81 -2.08 -11.41
CA MET A 77 4.63 -3.41 -10.84
C MET A 77 5.85 -4.30 -11.03
N ARG A 78 6.54 -4.19 -12.18
CA ARG A 78 7.81 -4.88 -12.43
C ARG A 78 8.89 -4.42 -11.46
N ARG A 79 9.09 -3.11 -11.29
CA ARG A 79 10.10 -2.57 -10.37
C ARG A 79 9.80 -2.94 -8.92
N LEU A 80 8.54 -2.84 -8.50
CA LEU A 80 8.09 -3.21 -7.15
C LEU A 80 8.34 -4.69 -6.84
N ASN A 81 7.80 -5.58 -7.66
CA ASN A 81 7.86 -7.02 -7.39
C ASN A 81 9.27 -7.58 -7.56
N MET A 82 9.95 -7.27 -8.68
CA MET A 82 11.31 -7.77 -8.89
C MET A 82 12.29 -7.17 -7.90
N GLY A 83 12.18 -5.86 -7.62
CA GLY A 83 13.05 -5.18 -6.68
C GLY A 83 12.89 -5.71 -5.25
N TYR A 84 11.65 -5.95 -4.81
CA TYR A 84 11.41 -6.54 -3.49
C TYR A 84 11.84 -8.00 -3.40
N ALA A 85 11.55 -8.82 -4.42
CA ALA A 85 11.96 -10.21 -4.47
C ALA A 85 13.49 -10.36 -4.41
N ASN A 86 14.22 -9.55 -5.19
CA ASN A 86 15.68 -9.51 -5.15
C ASN A 86 16.20 -9.11 -3.77
N TYR A 87 15.65 -8.05 -3.17
CA TYR A 87 16.02 -7.66 -1.80
C TYR A 87 15.77 -8.78 -0.79
N PHE A 88 14.61 -9.42 -0.84
CA PHE A 88 14.22 -10.47 0.10
C PHE A 88 15.14 -11.68 -0.03
N ASN A 89 15.38 -12.14 -1.25
CA ASN A 89 16.28 -13.26 -1.54
C ASN A 89 17.70 -12.99 -1.07
N LEU A 90 18.26 -11.81 -1.37
CA LEU A 90 19.59 -11.40 -0.89
C LEU A 90 19.66 -11.34 0.64
N LYS A 91 18.65 -10.74 1.28
CA LYS A 91 18.62 -10.57 2.74
C LYS A 91 18.53 -11.91 3.48
N TYR A 92 17.68 -12.81 3.00
CA TYR A 92 17.40 -14.09 3.67
C TYR A 92 18.14 -15.28 3.05
N LYS A 93 19.11 -15.01 2.16
CA LYS A 93 19.91 -16.03 1.45
C LYS A 93 19.03 -17.11 0.79
N ARG A 94 17.92 -16.68 0.21
CA ARG A 94 17.00 -17.54 -0.56
C ARG A 94 17.28 -17.45 -2.05
N ALA A 95 16.91 -18.50 -2.77
CA ALA A 95 16.85 -18.53 -4.22
C ALA A 95 15.41 -18.82 -4.68
N GLY A 96 15.12 -18.52 -5.95
CA GLY A 96 13.81 -18.77 -6.57
C GLY A 96 12.79 -17.65 -6.39
N ALA A 97 11.54 -17.95 -6.79
CA ALA A 97 10.44 -17.00 -6.76
C ALA A 97 10.01 -16.67 -5.32
N LEU A 98 9.76 -15.38 -5.06
CA LEU A 98 9.17 -14.93 -3.80
C LEU A 98 7.63 -14.90 -3.88
N PHE A 99 7.09 -14.44 -4.99
CA PHE A 99 5.65 -14.35 -5.23
C PHE A 99 5.18 -15.60 -5.95
N GLU A 100 4.00 -16.11 -5.57
CA GLU A 100 3.41 -17.33 -6.12
C GLU A 100 2.97 -17.20 -7.59
N GLY A 101 2.86 -15.98 -8.10
CA GLY A 101 2.48 -15.75 -9.48
C GLY A 101 2.53 -14.28 -9.92
N ARG A 102 1.93 -14.03 -11.08
CA ARG A 102 1.74 -12.67 -11.60
C ARG A 102 0.75 -11.91 -10.72
N TYR A 103 0.95 -10.60 -10.59
CA TYR A 103 -0.07 -9.75 -9.97
C TYR A 103 -1.37 -9.84 -10.78
N LYS A 104 -2.50 -9.86 -10.10
CA LYS A 104 -3.80 -9.69 -10.74
C LYS A 104 -4.13 -8.20 -10.81
N CYS A 105 -4.86 -7.78 -11.84
CA CYS A 105 -5.23 -6.38 -12.05
C CYS A 105 -6.61 -6.33 -12.71
N ILE A 106 -7.53 -5.59 -12.09
CA ILE A 106 -8.87 -5.33 -12.60
C ILE A 106 -8.98 -3.83 -12.87
N ALA A 107 -9.47 -3.48 -14.06
CA ALA A 107 -9.82 -2.11 -14.39
C ALA A 107 -11.12 -1.74 -13.67
N VAL A 108 -11.17 -0.53 -13.09
CA VAL A 108 -12.34 -0.04 -12.38
C VAL A 108 -13.05 0.94 -13.29
N ASP A 109 -14.06 0.45 -14.01
CA ASP A 109 -14.78 1.21 -15.03
C ASP A 109 -16.12 1.78 -14.53
N ASN A 110 -16.47 1.55 -13.26
CA ASN A 110 -17.70 2.01 -12.63
C ASN A 110 -17.39 2.85 -11.37
N ASP A 111 -17.88 4.09 -11.35
CA ASP A 111 -17.72 5.03 -10.26
C ASP A 111 -18.28 4.50 -8.93
N ALA A 112 -19.41 3.81 -8.95
CA ALA A 112 -20.02 3.22 -7.75
C ALA A 112 -19.10 2.17 -7.12
N HIS A 113 -18.32 1.44 -7.93
CA HIS A 113 -17.37 0.47 -7.41
C HIS A 113 -16.10 1.15 -6.89
N PHE A 114 -15.63 2.19 -7.59
CA PHE A 114 -14.45 2.96 -7.20
C PHE A 114 -14.54 3.50 -5.77
N ILE A 115 -15.72 3.97 -5.34
CA ILE A 115 -15.92 4.55 -4.00
C ILE A 115 -15.94 3.51 -2.88
N HIS A 116 -16.20 2.24 -3.19
CA HIS A 116 -16.24 1.17 -2.19
C HIS A 116 -14.87 0.48 -2.00
N LEU A 117 -14.02 0.50 -3.02
CA LEU A 117 -12.70 -0.15 -2.99
C LEU A 117 -11.78 0.33 -1.85
N PRO A 118 -11.68 1.64 -1.52
CA PRO A 118 -10.87 2.08 -0.39
C PRO A 118 -11.28 1.40 0.92
N PHE A 119 -12.59 1.30 1.19
CA PHE A 119 -13.09 0.66 2.40
C PHE A 119 -12.75 -0.82 2.43
N TYR A 120 -12.97 -1.53 1.32
CA TYR A 120 -12.64 -2.94 1.19
C TYR A 120 -11.13 -3.21 1.41
N ILE A 121 -10.26 -2.44 0.75
CA ILE A 121 -8.80 -2.55 0.90
C ILE A 121 -8.38 -2.26 2.35
N HIS A 122 -9.02 -1.30 3.02
CA HIS A 122 -8.74 -1.00 4.42
C HIS A 122 -9.31 -2.02 5.40
N CYS A 123 -10.36 -2.76 5.03
CA CYS A 123 -10.94 -3.82 5.86
C CYS A 123 -10.20 -5.15 5.76
N ASN A 124 -9.38 -5.36 4.72
CA ASN A 124 -8.57 -6.58 4.55
C ASN A 124 -7.84 -7.09 5.81
N PRO A 125 -7.21 -6.24 6.65
CA PRO A 125 -6.58 -6.69 7.89
C PRO A 125 -7.51 -7.41 8.86
N LEU A 126 -8.84 -7.24 8.73
CA LEU A 126 -9.82 -7.95 9.54
C LEU A 126 -9.78 -9.47 9.35
N ASP A 127 -9.13 -10.00 8.32
CA ASP A 127 -8.82 -11.44 8.19
C ASP A 127 -8.17 -12.03 9.43
N TYR A 128 -7.37 -11.21 10.11
CA TYR A 128 -6.62 -11.63 11.28
C TYR A 128 -7.37 -11.37 12.60
N PHE A 129 -8.46 -10.61 12.57
CA PHE A 129 -9.14 -10.12 13.77
C PHE A 129 -10.61 -10.53 13.84
N ALA A 130 -11.33 -10.42 12.73
CA ALA A 130 -12.74 -10.75 12.58
C ALA A 130 -12.92 -11.58 11.29
N PRO A 131 -12.57 -12.88 11.29
CA PRO A 131 -12.49 -13.69 10.06
C PRO A 131 -13.80 -13.74 9.26
N ASN A 132 -14.94 -13.58 9.93
CA ASN A 132 -16.26 -13.58 9.30
C ASN A 132 -16.66 -12.24 8.65
N TRP A 133 -15.74 -11.25 8.59
CA TRP A 133 -16.06 -9.93 8.07
C TRP A 133 -16.45 -9.98 6.59
N ARG A 134 -15.95 -10.95 5.81
CA ARG A 134 -16.32 -11.13 4.39
C ARG A 134 -17.75 -11.61 4.22
N GLU A 135 -18.24 -12.41 5.15
CA GLU A 135 -19.64 -12.82 5.29
C GLU A 135 -20.51 -11.70 5.91
N ARG A 136 -19.93 -10.51 6.11
CA ARG A 136 -20.59 -9.33 6.68
C ARG A 136 -21.00 -9.50 8.14
N ASP A 137 -20.34 -10.40 8.86
CA ASP A 137 -20.53 -10.60 10.30
C ASP A 137 -19.41 -9.92 11.09
N VAL A 138 -19.59 -8.62 11.36
CA VAL A 138 -18.72 -7.85 12.25
C VAL A 138 -19.44 -7.59 13.58
N LYS A 139 -19.33 -8.56 14.51
CA LYS A 139 -20.01 -8.52 15.81
C LYS A 139 -19.70 -7.28 16.66
N ASP A 140 -18.45 -6.82 16.61
CA ASP A 140 -17.98 -5.66 17.37
C ASP A 140 -17.26 -4.67 16.42
N TYR A 141 -18.05 -3.85 15.74
CA TYR A 141 -17.54 -2.86 14.79
C TYR A 141 -16.58 -1.86 15.46
N LYS A 142 -16.72 -1.60 16.77
CA LYS A 142 -15.85 -0.68 17.51
C LYS A 142 -14.45 -1.28 17.64
N LYS A 143 -14.36 -2.56 18.02
CA LYS A 143 -13.07 -3.26 18.07
C LYS A 143 -12.48 -3.46 16.68
N ALA A 144 -13.29 -3.76 15.67
CA ALA A 144 -12.83 -3.87 14.28
C ALA A 144 -12.22 -2.54 13.80
N PHE A 145 -12.92 -1.42 14.03
CA PHE A 145 -12.40 -0.09 13.71
C PHE A 145 -11.08 0.19 14.43
N ALA A 146 -11.02 -0.07 15.75
CA ALA A 146 -9.81 0.13 16.54
C ALA A 146 -8.64 -0.74 16.05
N TYR A 147 -8.91 -1.96 15.60
CA TYR A 147 -7.91 -2.83 14.99
C TYR A 147 -7.36 -2.21 13.69
N LEU A 148 -8.24 -1.78 12.78
CA LEU A 148 -7.85 -1.15 11.52
C LEU A 148 -7.05 0.14 11.75
N GLU A 149 -7.50 0.99 12.67
CA GLU A 149 -6.87 2.24 13.05
C GLU A 149 -5.42 2.05 13.56
N ASN A 150 -5.14 0.90 14.19
CA ASN A 150 -3.81 0.55 14.68
C ASN A 150 -3.03 -0.36 13.72
N TYR A 151 -3.64 -0.78 12.60
CA TYR A 151 -2.96 -1.61 11.62
C TYR A 151 -1.96 -0.80 10.80
N ARG A 152 -0.70 -0.81 11.28
CA ARG A 152 0.41 -0.03 10.71
C ARG A 152 0.58 -0.21 9.21
N TRP A 153 0.35 -1.40 8.66
CA TRP A 153 0.72 -1.77 7.29
C TRP A 153 -0.34 -1.44 6.22
N SER A 154 -1.22 -0.48 6.49
CA SER A 154 -2.19 0.05 5.52
C SER A 154 -2.10 1.57 5.41
N SER A 155 -2.79 2.14 4.40
CA SER A 155 -3.01 3.57 4.34
C SER A 155 -4.19 4.05 5.18
N PHE A 156 -4.94 3.18 5.87
CA PHE A 156 -6.15 3.60 6.60
C PHE A 156 -5.90 4.68 7.65
N PRO A 157 -4.84 4.62 8.50
CA PRO A 157 -4.60 5.68 9.49
C PRO A 157 -4.41 7.05 8.83
N ASP A 158 -3.74 7.09 7.67
CA ASP A 158 -3.49 8.31 6.89
C ASP A 158 -4.77 8.93 6.32
N TYR A 159 -5.83 8.13 6.15
CA TYR A 159 -7.15 8.57 5.70
C TYR A 159 -8.02 9.14 6.81
N ILE A 160 -7.76 8.77 8.07
CA ILE A 160 -8.47 9.28 9.25
C ILE A 160 -7.66 10.33 10.02
N GLY A 161 -6.67 10.95 9.37
CA GLY A 161 -5.87 12.03 9.93
C GLY A 161 -4.67 11.60 10.78
N LYS A 162 -4.40 10.31 10.93
CA LYS A 162 -3.25 9.78 11.67
C LYS A 162 -2.06 9.52 10.75
N LYS A 163 -1.00 10.31 10.90
CA LYS A 163 0.21 10.19 10.08
C LYS A 163 0.85 8.80 10.20
N ASN A 164 0.94 8.08 9.08
CA ASN A 164 1.44 6.71 9.04
C ASN A 164 2.48 6.49 7.93
N PHE A 165 2.06 6.61 6.66
CA PHE A 165 2.89 6.55 5.47
C PHE A 165 2.45 7.59 4.44
N PRO A 166 2.37 8.89 4.81
CA PRO A 166 1.70 9.86 3.98
C PRO A 166 2.42 10.15 2.66
N SER A 167 3.71 9.82 2.57
CA SER A 167 4.52 10.02 1.37
C SER A 167 4.23 9.00 0.26
N VAL A 168 3.59 7.88 0.61
CA VAL A 168 3.32 6.77 -0.32
C VAL A 168 2.08 7.06 -1.15
N THR A 169 1.06 7.70 -0.59
CA THR A 169 -0.26 7.85 -1.22
C THR A 169 -0.52 9.27 -1.75
N GLN A 170 -1.17 9.35 -2.91
CA GLN A 170 -1.78 10.53 -3.51
C GLN A 170 -3.29 10.49 -3.22
N ARG A 171 -3.66 10.61 -1.94
CA ARG A 171 -5.03 10.35 -1.46
C ARG A 171 -5.99 11.52 -1.57
N ASP A 172 -5.51 12.69 -1.97
CA ASP A 172 -6.29 13.94 -1.97
C ASP A 172 -7.54 13.84 -2.84
N LEU A 173 -7.46 13.10 -3.96
CA LEU A 173 -8.63 12.82 -4.81
C LEU A 173 -9.75 12.15 -4.02
N LEU A 174 -9.42 11.07 -3.29
CA LEU A 174 -10.39 10.32 -2.52
C LEU A 174 -10.84 11.09 -1.28
N LEU A 175 -9.92 11.74 -0.56
CA LEU A 175 -10.31 12.57 0.58
C LEU A 175 -11.20 13.74 0.17
N LYS A 176 -10.98 14.37 -0.99
CA LYS A 176 -11.89 15.38 -1.52
C LYS A 176 -13.26 14.78 -1.83
N PHE A 177 -13.31 13.58 -2.39
CA PHE A 177 -14.57 12.88 -2.67
C PHE A 177 -15.35 12.54 -1.39
N PHE A 178 -14.65 12.16 -0.32
CA PHE A 178 -15.27 11.79 0.97
C PHE A 178 -15.40 12.97 1.94
N ASP A 179 -15.21 14.22 1.51
CA ASP A 179 -15.26 15.42 2.37
C ASP A 179 -14.27 15.39 3.56
N GLY A 180 -13.11 14.79 3.35
CA GLY A 180 -11.96 14.83 4.24
C GLY A 180 -11.90 13.70 5.26
N PRO A 181 -10.87 13.74 6.15
CA PRO A 181 -10.57 12.62 7.03
C PRO A 181 -11.68 12.27 8.04
N GLU A 182 -12.35 13.28 8.59
CA GLU A 182 -13.43 13.08 9.56
C GLU A 182 -14.64 12.39 8.93
N GLN A 183 -15.01 12.79 7.72
CA GLN A 183 -16.13 12.21 7.02
C GLN A 183 -15.78 10.82 6.45
N TYR A 184 -14.52 10.58 6.06
CA TYR A 184 -14.03 9.23 5.76
C TYR A 184 -14.12 8.29 6.97
N LYS A 185 -13.71 8.78 8.16
CA LYS A 185 -13.82 8.03 9.42
C LYS A 185 -15.26 7.65 9.76
N LYS A 186 -16.20 8.59 9.60
CA LYS A 186 -17.64 8.32 9.76
C LYS A 186 -18.13 7.28 8.75
N SER A 187 -17.77 7.43 7.48
CA SER A 187 -18.15 6.52 6.40
C SER A 187 -17.62 5.11 6.64
N MET A 188 -16.37 4.96 7.09
CA MET A 188 -15.82 3.66 7.50
C MET A 188 -16.56 3.07 8.70
N THR A 189 -16.97 3.90 9.66
CA THR A 189 -17.75 3.44 10.81
C THR A 189 -19.12 2.92 10.36
N SER A 190 -19.81 3.64 9.46
CA SER A 190 -21.06 3.17 8.86
C SER A 190 -20.82 1.92 8.02
N TRP A 191 -19.76 1.85 7.23
CA TRP A 191 -19.39 0.66 6.45
C TRP A 191 -19.27 -0.60 7.30
N LEU A 192 -18.63 -0.50 8.47
CA LEU A 192 -18.48 -1.62 9.40
C LEU A 192 -19.79 -1.98 10.15
N LYS A 193 -20.76 -1.06 10.23
CA LYS A 193 -22.07 -1.27 10.88
C LYS A 193 -23.12 -1.81 9.92
N GLU A 194 -23.18 -1.20 8.74
CA GLU A 194 -24.22 -1.31 7.71
C GLU A 194 -23.69 -2.11 6.53
N MET A 195 -22.84 -3.10 6.76
CA MET A 195 -22.16 -3.84 5.69
C MET A 195 -23.20 -4.65 4.88
N ASP A 196 -23.96 -3.96 4.03
CA ASP A 196 -25.12 -4.43 3.29
C ASP A 196 -24.82 -4.45 1.78
N SER A 197 -25.49 -5.39 1.15
CA SER A 197 -25.35 -5.99 -0.17
C SER A 197 -25.10 -5.06 -1.37
N ARG A 198 -23.83 -4.78 -1.67
CA ARG A 198 -23.37 -4.58 -3.06
C ARG A 198 -22.18 -5.46 -3.37
N ASP A 199 -22.23 -6.12 -4.51
CA ASP A 199 -21.37 -7.24 -4.87
C ASP A 199 -19.98 -6.76 -5.34
N ILE A 200 -19.09 -6.44 -4.39
CA ILE A 200 -17.69 -6.08 -4.70
C ILE A 200 -16.88 -7.32 -5.10
N SER A 201 -17.43 -8.52 -4.89
CA SER A 201 -16.74 -9.80 -5.14
C SER A 201 -16.24 -9.93 -6.58
N GLN A 202 -16.95 -9.33 -7.54
CA GLN A 202 -16.59 -9.34 -8.97
C GLN A 202 -15.35 -8.51 -9.31
N ILE A 203 -14.84 -7.70 -8.37
CA ILE A 203 -13.78 -6.69 -8.57
C ILE A 203 -12.63 -6.91 -7.60
N THR A 204 -12.83 -7.76 -6.60
CA THR A 204 -11.82 -8.11 -5.61
C THR A 204 -11.06 -9.33 -6.08
N LEU A 205 -9.74 -9.29 -5.91
CA LEU A 205 -8.81 -10.23 -6.54
C LEU A 205 -8.48 -11.45 -5.67
N GLU A 206 -9.23 -11.63 -4.58
CA GLU A 206 -9.04 -12.66 -3.56
C GLU A 206 -9.59 -14.01 -4.01
#